data_AF-A0A368UDM7-F1
#
_entry.id   AF-A0A368UDM7-F1
#
_cell.length_a   1.000
_cell.length_b   1.000
_cell.length_c   1.000
_cell.angle_alpha   90.00
_cell.angle_beta   90.00
_cell.angle_gamma   90.00
#
_symmetry.space_group_name_H-M   'P 1'
#
loop_
_entity.id
_entity.type
_entity.pdbx_description
1 polymer ?
#
loop_
_entity_poly.entity_id
_entity_poly.type
_entity_poly.pdbx_seq_one_letter_code
_entity_poly.pdbx_strand_id
1 'polypeptide(L)' 'MPNLNQEFLSTVDAKTKEMILQSIAKHYEVTVEQAYAEVSDAEAEHLLEYLVEPQRTATLALMRRHGYRRTASA' A
#
# COMPACT_ATOMS: atom_id res chain seq x y z
N MET A 1 -17.12 0.87 0.07
CA MET A 1 -16.33 1.33 1.23
C MET A 1 -14.89 1.45 0.73
N PRO A 2 -14.15 2.54 0.99
CA PRO A 2 -12.72 2.56 0.66
C PRO A 2 -12.04 1.42 1.42
N ASN A 3 -11.18 0.67 0.75
CA ASN A 3 -10.40 -0.36 1.42
C ASN A 3 -9.37 0.31 2.36
N LEU A 4 -8.84 -0.44 3.34
CA LEU A 4 -7.88 0.11 4.31
C LEU A 4 -6.60 0.63 3.64
N ASN A 5 -6.24 0.10 2.48
CA ASN A 5 -5.08 0.56 1.72
C ASN A 5 -5.30 1.99 1.22
N GLN A 6 -6.45 2.29 0.64
CA GLN A 6 -6.82 3.60 0.12
C GLN A 6 -6.90 4.63 1.25
N GLU A 7 -7.45 4.25 2.40
CA GLU A 7 -7.45 5.08 3.60
C GLU A 7 -6.01 5.43 4.02
N PHE A 8 -5.15 4.42 4.20
CA PHE A 8 -3.75 4.62 4.56
C PHE A 8 -2.99 5.46 3.53
N LEU A 9 -3.12 5.17 2.24
CA LEU A 9 -2.45 5.92 1.17
C LEU A 9 -2.90 7.38 1.10
N SER A 10 -4.08 7.71 1.65
CA SER A 10 -4.58 9.09 1.76
C SER A 10 -4.04 9.82 3.00
N THR A 11 -3.47 9.09 3.98
CA THR A 11 -2.89 9.68 5.21
C THR A 11 -1.42 10.06 5.09
N VAL A 12 -0.69 9.46 4.14
CA VAL A 12 0.72 9.77 3.91
C VAL A 12 0.88 10.91 2.89
N ASP A 13 2.03 11.59 2.91
CA ASP A 13 2.31 12.64 1.94
C ASP A 13 2.45 12.08 0.52
N ALA A 14 2.28 12.95 -0.48
CA ALA A 14 2.27 12.58 -1.89
C ALA A 14 3.55 11.86 -2.34
N LYS A 15 4.72 12.26 -1.82
CA LYS A 15 6.00 11.64 -2.18
C LYS A 15 6.09 10.24 -1.60
N THR A 16 5.70 10.05 -0.34
CA THR A 16 5.65 8.72 0.29
C THR A 16 4.66 7.79 -0.44
N LYS A 17 3.47 8.30 -0.78
CA LYS A 17 2.48 7.56 -1.58
C LYS A 17 3.07 7.11 -2.92
N GLU A 18 3.69 8.04 -3.65
CA GLU A 18 4.32 7.75 -4.95
C GLU A 18 5.42 6.69 -4.82
N MET A 19 6.30 6.79 -3.80
CA MET A 19 7.35 5.80 -3.57
C MET A 19 6.80 4.39 -3.30
N ILE A 20 5.72 4.28 -2.53
CA ILE A 20 5.06 2.99 -2.27
C ILE A 20 4.52 2.41 -3.58
N LEU A 21 3.77 3.21 -4.35
CA LEU A 21 3.16 2.77 -5.60
C LEU A 21 4.20 2.44 -6.67
N GLN A 22 5.29 3.20 -6.78
CA GLN A 22 6.41 2.90 -7.67
C GLN A 22 7.09 1.57 -7.30
N SER A 23 7.18 1.24 -6.01
CA SER A 23 7.74 -0.05 -5.57
C SER A 23 6.86 -1.23 -6.03
N ILE A 24 5.55 -1.08 -5.96
CA ILE A 24 4.57 -2.10 -6.41
C ILE A 24 4.61 -2.20 -7.94
N ALA A 25 4.50 -1.06 -8.62
CA ALA A 25 4.56 -0.95 -10.07
C ALA A 25 5.82 -1.63 -10.64
N LYS A 26 6.99 -1.38 -10.03
CA LYS A 26 8.24 -2.03 -10.39
C LYS A 26 8.23 -3.54 -10.15
N HIS A 27 7.64 -4.01 -9.04
CA HIS A 27 7.62 -5.44 -8.71
C HIS A 27 6.75 -6.26 -9.66
N TYR A 28 5.60 -5.71 -10.06
CA TYR A 28 4.62 -6.38 -10.93
C TYR A 28 4.71 -5.97 -12.41
N GLU A 29 5.68 -5.13 -12.77
CA GLU A 29 5.88 -4.64 -14.15
C GLU A 29 4.66 -3.91 -14.73
N VAL A 30 3.96 -3.13 -13.89
CA VAL A 30 2.78 -2.33 -14.24
C VAL A 30 3.06 -0.84 -14.08
N THR A 31 2.14 0.03 -14.52
CA THR A 31 2.25 1.47 -14.26
C THR A 31 1.86 1.83 -12.82
N VAL A 32 2.25 3.02 -12.36
CA VAL A 32 1.85 3.54 -11.04
C VAL A 32 0.33 3.69 -10.95
N GLU A 33 -0.33 4.08 -12.04
CA GLU A 33 -1.79 4.19 -12.12
C GLU A 33 -2.47 2.82 -11.98
N GLN A 34 -1.94 1.78 -12.62
CA GLN A 34 -2.43 0.41 -12.49
C GLN A 34 -2.21 -0.13 -11.07
N ALA A 35 -1.04 0.11 -10.49
CA ALA A 35 -0.75 -0.27 -9.11
C ALA A 35 -1.70 0.41 -8.12
N TYR A 36 -1.99 1.70 -8.34
CA TYR A 36 -2.95 2.43 -7.49
C TYR A 36 -4.37 1.87 -7.64
N ALA A 37 -4.83 1.64 -8.87
CA ALA A 37 -6.14 1.06 -9.13
C ALA A 37 -6.29 -0.29 -8.40
N GLU A 38 -5.32 -1.19 -8.58
CA GLU A 38 -5.27 -2.51 -7.94
C GLU A 38 -5.36 -2.42 -6.41
N VAL A 39 -4.44 -1.70 -5.76
CA VAL A 39 -4.41 -1.67 -4.29
C VAL A 39 -5.55 -0.86 -3.67
N SER A 40 -6.31 -0.10 -4.46
CA SER A 40 -7.49 0.64 -4.01
C SER A 40 -8.81 -0.09 -4.27
N ASP A 41 -8.77 -1.25 -4.93
CA ASP A 41 -9.96 -2.06 -5.22
C ASP A 41 -10.63 -2.57 -3.93
N ALA A 42 -11.95 -2.67 -3.93
CA ALA A 42 -12.70 -3.12 -2.75
C ALA A 42 -12.27 -4.52 -2.26
N GLU A 43 -11.79 -5.37 -3.16
CA GLU A 43 -11.33 -6.74 -2.88
C GLU A 43 -9.79 -6.86 -2.81
N ALA A 44 -9.06 -5.74 -2.82
CA ALA A 44 -7.61 -5.77 -2.75
C ALA A 44 -7.12 -6.42 -1.46
N GLU A 45 -6.06 -7.22 -1.59
CA GLU A 45 -5.35 -7.78 -0.44
C GLU A 45 -4.72 -6.67 0.41
N HIS A 46 -4.24 -7.02 1.61
CA HIS A 46 -3.53 -6.05 2.44
C HIS A 46 -2.31 -5.47 1.70
N LEU A 47 -2.10 -4.14 1.75
CA LEU A 47 -1.04 -3.44 0.99
C LEU A 47 0.37 -4.06 1.10
N LEU A 48 0.68 -4.64 2.26
CA LEU A 48 1.98 -5.29 2.51
C LEU A 48 2.21 -6.57 1.70
N GLU A 49 1.16 -7.23 1.19
CA GLU A 49 1.28 -8.40 0.32
C GLU A 49 1.78 -8.03 -1.08
N TYR A 50 1.57 -6.78 -1.50
CA TYR A 50 2.06 -6.23 -2.78
C TYR A 50 3.49 -5.70 -2.70
N LEU A 51 4.06 -5.58 -1.49
CA LEU A 51 5.35 -4.95 -1.27
C LEU A 51 6.45 -5.98 -1.02
N VAL A 52 7.60 -5.74 -1.66
CA VAL A 52 8.85 -6.46 -1.39
C VAL A 52 9.75 -5.66 -0.44
N GLU A 53 10.73 -6.32 0.15
CA GLU A 53 11.72 -5.65 0.99
C GLU A 53 12.65 -4.75 0.16
N PRO A 54 13.12 -3.61 0.71
CA PRO A 54 12.88 -3.09 2.07
C PRO A 54 11.57 -2.28 2.24
N GLN A 55 10.86 -1.98 1.15
CA GLN A 55 9.67 -1.11 1.19
C GLN A 55 8.55 -1.71 2.05
N ARG A 56 8.39 -3.04 2.09
CA ARG A 56 7.42 -3.70 2.96
C ARG A 56 7.63 -3.34 4.43
N THR A 57 8.85 -3.47 4.95
CA THR A 57 9.15 -3.14 6.34
C THR A 57 8.97 -1.64 6.63
N ALA A 58 9.39 -0.77 5.72
CA ALA A 58 9.22 0.67 5.86
C ALA A 58 7.73 1.07 5.89
N THR A 59 6.92 0.52 4.99
CA THR A 59 5.47 0.76 4.95
C THR A 59 4.78 0.23 6.20
N LEU A 60 5.16 -0.93 6.73
CA LEU A 60 4.61 -1.43 7.99
C LEU A 60 4.88 -0.48 9.16
N ALA A 61 6.08 0.12 9.22
CA ALA A 61 6.41 1.10 10.25
C ALA A 61 5.53 2.37 10.13
N LEU A 62 5.29 2.85 8.90
CA LEU A 62 4.40 3.98 8.63
C LEU A 62 2.95 3.65 9.01
N MET A 63 2.43 2.50 8.59
CA MET A 63 1.07 2.04 8.95
C MET A 63 0.87 2.05 10.47
N ARG A 64 1.82 1.47 11.22
CA ARG A 64 1.80 1.48 12.70
C ARG A 64 1.82 2.89 13.28
N ARG A 65 2.64 3.79 12.73
CA ARG A 65 2.71 5.20 13.16
C ARG A 65 1.37 5.91 12.98
N HIS A 66 0.60 5.55 11.95
CA HIS A 66 -0.71 6.10 11.64
C HIS A 66 -1.88 5.30 12.26
N GLY A 67 -1.60 4.31 13.12
CA GLY A 67 -2.63 3.54 13.84
C GLY A 67 -3.21 2.35 13.07
N TYR A 68 -2.76 2.10 11.84
CA TYR A 68 -3.15 0.93 11.06
C TYR A 68 -2.45 -0.32 11.59
N ARG A 69 -3.24 -1.38 11.81
CA ARG A 69 -2.74 -2.69 12.24
C ARG A 69 -2.99 -3.68 11.13
N ARG A 70 -2.00 -4.54 10.86
CA ARG A 70 -2.23 -5.77 10.10
C ARG A 70 -3.11 -6.67 10.96
N THR A 71 -4.42 -6.59 10.78
CA THR A 71 -5.31 -7.64 11.26
C THR A 71 -5.14 -8.81 10.32
N ALA A 72 -4.78 -9.98 10.85
CA ALA A 72 -4.79 -11.20 10.06
C ALA A 72 -6.20 -11.40 9.50
N SER A 73 -6.32 -11.63 8.20
CA SER A 73 -7.57 -12.13 7.60
C SER A 73 -7.93 -13.43 8.31
N ALA A 74 -9.14 -13.48 8.87
CA ALA A 74 -9.70 -14.65 9.53
C ALA A 74 -10.05 -15.74 8.51
#